data_AF-A0A3D2SMN7-F1
#
_entry.id   AF-A0A3D2SMN7-F1
#
_cell.length_a   1.000
_cell.length_b   1.000
_cell.length_c   1.000
_cell.angle_alpha   90.00
_cell.angle_beta   90.00
_cell.angle_gamma   90.00
#
_symmetry.space_group_name_H-M   'P 1'
#
loop_
_entity.id
_entity.type
_entity.pdbx_description
1 polymer ?
#
loop_
_entity_poly.entity_id
_entity_poly.type
_entity_poly.pdbx_seq_one_letter_code
_entity_poly.pdbx_strand_id
1 'polypeptide(L)' 'MLGSLLLGASKVDPVKFTNFLNQHAAQSWAVITMEKDMRRMLLFWKREAYVVVLERTV' A
#
# COMPACT_ATOMS: atom_id res chain seq x y z
N MET A 1 -8.48 1.28 3.74
CA MET A 1 -8.57 1.01 2.28
C MET A 1 -8.93 2.32 1.59
N LEU A 2 -7.98 2.98 0.93
CA LEU A 2 -8.23 4.27 0.26
C LEU A 2 -8.40 4.04 -1.24
N GLY A 3 -9.61 3.60 -1.62
CA GLY A 3 -9.95 3.39 -3.01
C GLY A 3 -11.39 2.97 -3.23
N SER A 4 -12.16 3.84 -3.89
CA SER A 4 -13.56 3.60 -4.22
C SER A 4 -13.72 2.44 -5.21
N LEU A 5 -14.71 1.57 -4.94
CA LEU A 5 -15.12 0.45 -5.79
C LEU A 5 -15.70 0.91 -7.14
N LEU A 6 -15.96 2.22 -7.32
CA LEU A 6 -16.75 2.75 -8.44
C LEU A 6 -15.93 3.19 -9.66
N LEU A 7 -14.61 3.35 -9.57
CA LEU A 7 -13.79 3.85 -10.69
C LEU A 7 -12.56 2.97 -10.96
N GLY A 8 -12.78 1.87 -11.69
CA GLY A 8 -11.86 1.31 -12.71
C GLY A 8 -10.52 0.69 -12.30
N ALA A 9 -9.80 1.25 -11.34
CA ALA A 9 -8.59 0.71 -10.74
C ALA A 9 -8.24 1.62 -9.57
N SER A 10 -8.47 1.16 -8.34
CA SER A 10 -7.88 1.83 -7.18
C SER A 10 -6.38 1.56 -7.19
N LYS A 11 -5.61 2.42 -7.86
CA LYS A 11 -4.15 2.46 -7.70
C LYS A 11 -3.82 3.00 -6.32
N VAL A 12 -2.71 2.55 -5.75
CA VAL A 12 -2.23 3.13 -4.50
C VAL A 12 -1.67 4.51 -4.79
N ASP A 13 -2.15 5.51 -4.06
CA ASP A 13 -1.64 6.89 -4.16
C ASP A 13 -0.23 6.94 -3.55
N PRO A 14 0.82 7.19 -4.36
CA PRO A 14 2.20 7.12 -3.90
C PRO A 14 2.50 8.19 -2.85
N VAL A 15 1.89 9.37 -2.92
CA VAL A 15 2.12 10.46 -1.95
C VAL A 15 1.56 10.06 -0.59
N LYS A 16 0.32 9.53 -0.56
CA LYS A 16 -0.29 9.05 0.69
C LYS A 16 0.46 7.86 1.27
N PHE A 17 0.93 6.96 0.42
CA PHE A 17 1.69 5.79 0.85
C PHE A 17 3.06 6.17 1.43
N THR A 18 3.79 7.09 0.80
CA THR A 18 5.04 7.64 1.34
C THR A 18 4.80 8.35 2.67
N ASN A 19 3.75 9.17 2.78
CA ASN A 19 3.41 9.84 4.03
C ASN A 19 3.09 8.85 5.15
N PHE A 20 2.36 7.77 4.85
CA PHE A 20 2.09 6.69 5.79
C PHE A 20 3.38 6.03 6.30
N LEU A 21 4.30 5.66 5.40
CA LEU A 21 5.58 5.06 5.78
C LEU A 21 6.43 6.02 6.62
N ASN A 22 6.51 7.30 6.24
CA ASN A 22 7.27 8.30 7.00
C ASN A 22 6.71 8.54 8.41
N GLN A 23 5.38 8.51 8.58
CA GLN A 23 4.76 8.61 9.90
C GLN A 23 5.16 7.44 10.82
N HIS A 24 5.24 6.23 10.27
CA HIS A 24 5.71 5.05 11.02
C HIS A 24 7.23 5.07 11.23
N ALA A 25 8.00 5.56 10.27
CA ALA A 25 9.45 5.73 10.42
C ALA A 25 9.81 6.68 11.57
N ALA A 26 9.04 7.78 11.74
CA ALA A 26 9.20 8.68 12.87
C ALA A 26 8.92 8.03 14.24
N GLN A 27 8.27 6.87 14.25
CA GLN A 27 7.95 6.08 15.45
C GLN A 27 8.91 4.87 15.63
N SER A 28 10.07 4.91 14.97
CA SER A 28 11.10 3.86 14.96
C SER A 28 10.65 2.55 14.29
N TRP A 29 9.79 2.63 13.27
CA TRP A 29 9.48 1.48 12.43
C TRP A 29 10.30 1.52 11.14
N ALA A 30 10.91 0.39 10.77
CA ALA A 30 11.66 0.21 9.54
C ALA A 30 10.92 -0.76 8.59
N VAL A 31 10.96 -0.48 7.29
CA VAL A 31 10.44 -1.39 6.26
C VAL A 31 11.44 -2.54 6.08
N ILE A 32 11.00 -3.77 6.34
CA ILE A 32 11.82 -4.97 6.18
C ILE A 32 11.60 -5.60 4.80
N THR A 33 10.36 -5.64 4.36
CA THR A 33 10.03 -6.10 3.01
C THR A 33 8.78 -5.41 2.50
N MET A 34 8.70 -5.28 1.18
CA MET A 34 7.58 -4.70 0.48
C MET A 34 7.33 -5.46 -0.81
N GLU A 35 6.16 -6.09 -0.90
CA GLU A 35 5.74 -6.86 -2.05
C GLU A 35 4.58 -6.17 -2.75
N LYS A 36 4.67 -6.09 -4.07
CA LYS A 36 3.62 -5.53 -4.93
C LYS A 36 2.78 -6.65 -5.49
N ASP A 37 1.49 -6.64 -5.17
CA ASP A 37 0.52 -7.61 -5.65
C ASP A 37 -0.47 -6.94 -6.61
N MET A 38 -0.73 -7.58 -7.76
CA MET A 38 -1.70 -7.11 -8.74
C MET A 38 -2.84 -8.12 -8.81
N ARG A 39 -3.93 -7.82 -8.11
CA ARG A 39 -5.08 -8.71 -8.05
C ARG A 39 -6.04 -8.44 -9.19
N ARG A 40 -6.33 -9.48 -9.98
CA ARG A 40 -7.43 -9.47 -10.94
C ARG A 40 -8.76 -9.51 -10.19
N MET A 41 -9.62 -8.55 -10.49
CA MET A 41 -11.02 -8.50 -10.06
C MET A 41 -11.90 -8.98 -11.23
N LEU A 42 -13.23 -8.91 -11.08
CA LEU A 42 -14.18 -9.37 -12.10
C LEU A 42 -13.89 -8.76 -13.49
N LEU A 43 -14.13 -9.51 -14.56
CA LEU A 43 -13.95 -9.09 -15.96
C LEU A 43 -12.54 -8.53 -16.26
N PHE A 44 -12.40 -7.19 -16.31
CA PHE A 44 -11.15 -6.49 -16.68
C PHE A 44 -10.58 -5.63 -15.55
N TRP A 45 -11.24 -5.57 -14.39
CA TRP A 45 -10.76 -4.74 -13.29
C TRP A 45 -9.53 -5.37 -12.65
N LYS A 46 -8.54 -4.54 -12.32
CA LYS A 46 -7.37 -4.93 -11.56
C LYS A 46 -7.17 -3.95 -10.41
N ARG A 47 -6.75 -4.46 -9.26
CA ARG A 47 -6.40 -3.66 -8.10
C ARG A 47 -4.96 -3.92 -7.71
N GLU A 48 -4.22 -2.84 -7.58
CA GLU A 48 -2.87 -2.84 -7.05
C GLU A 48 -2.93 -2.85 -5.52
N ALA A 49 -2.15 -3.72 -4.91
CA ALA A 49 -1.99 -3.82 -3.47
C ALA A 49 -0.49 -3.88 -3.15
N TYR A 50 -0.12 -3.30 -2.01
CA TYR A 50 1.22 -3.42 -1.47
C TYR A 50 1.12 -4.09 -0.10
N VAL A 51 1.92 -5.12 0.11
CA VAL A 51 2.12 -5.74 1.41
C VAL A 51 3.45 -5.22 1.92
N VAL A 52 3.41 -4.43 2.99
CA VAL A 52 4.61 -3.90 3.64
C VAL A 52 4.71 -4.53 5.01
N VAL A 53 5.86 -5.13 5.31
CA VAL A 53 6.19 -5.61 6.64
C VAL A 53 7.09 -4.58 7.30
N LEU A 54 6.62 -4.06 8.43
CA LEU A 54 7.37 -3.13 9.26
C LEU A 54 7.87 -3.86 10.51
N GLU A 55 9.11 -3.58 10.90
CA GLU A 55 9.67 -3.98 12.19
C GLU A 55 9.88 -2.73 13.03
N ARG A 56 9.61 -2.81 14.33
CA ARG A 56 9.94 -1.72 15.25
C ARG A 56 11.33 -1.96 15.82
N THR A 57 12.25 -1.07 15.50
CA THR A 57 13.56 -1.05 16.15
C THR A 57 13.35 -0.42 17.53
N VAL A 58 13.43 -1.25 18.58
CA VAL A 58 13.36 -0.84 20.00
C VAL A 58 14.60 -0.05 20.38
#